data_AF-A0A451ACC0-F1
#
_entry.id   AF-A0A451ACC0-F1
#
_cell.length_a   1.000
_cell.length_b   1.000
_cell.length_c   1.000
_cell.angle_alpha   90.00
_cell.angle_beta   90.00
_cell.angle_gamma   90.00
#
_symmetry.space_group_name_H-M   'P 1'
#
loop_
_entity.id
_entity.type
_entity.pdbx_description
1 polymer ?
#
loop_
_entity_poly.entity_id
_entity_poly.type
_entity_poly.pdbx_seq_one_letter_code
_entity_poly.pdbx_strand_id
1 'polypeptide(L)'
;MVIPLLLEKYPSFAKFIDVYEGPYSTLGDFAIHLRDGITNATLQADEIDDAFGFLNAMGKSNNPEIQNQLVVGVLEILADTDKSISMTNSNLKDRALALFRRTLSGWSD
;
A
#
# COMPACT_ATOMS: atom_id res chain seq x y z
N MET A 1 10.36 -7.72 -10.55
CA MET A 1 10.08 -8.10 -9.15
C MET A 1 9.87 -6.82 -8.36
N VAL A 2 8.78 -6.68 -7.60
CA VAL A 2 8.36 -5.39 -6.99
C VAL A 2 9.14 -5.07 -5.71
N ILE A 3 9.53 -6.10 -4.95
CA ILE A 3 10.20 -5.97 -3.65
C ILE A 3 11.56 -5.25 -3.72
N PRO A 4 12.46 -5.52 -4.70
CA PRO A 4 13.74 -4.80 -4.79
C PRO A 4 13.57 -3.29 -4.99
N LEU A 5 12.58 -2.87 -5.79
CA LEU A 5 12.28 -1.45 -6.02
C LEU A 5 11.75 -0.76 -4.76
N LEU A 6 11.00 -1.50 -3.94
CA LEU A 6 10.50 -0.99 -2.67
C LEU A 6 11.65 -0.82 -1.66
N LEU A 7 12.55 -1.80 -1.57
CA LEU A 7 13.74 -1.72 -0.71
C LEU A 7 14.73 -0.64 -1.15
N GLU A 8 14.88 -0.42 -2.45
CA GLU A 8 15.74 0.63 -3.01
C GLU A 8 15.19 2.03 -2.71
N LYS A 9 13.90 2.24 -2.90
CA LYS A 9 13.27 3.54 -2.66
C LYS A 9 13.04 3.82 -1.18
N TYR A 10 12.77 2.79 -0.39
CA TYR A 10 12.37 2.92 1.01
C TYR A 10 13.15 1.93 1.89
N PRO A 11 14.46 2.15 2.07
CA PRO A 11 15.32 1.23 2.81
C PRO A 11 14.92 1.09 4.29
N SER A 12 14.24 2.08 4.86
CA SER A 12 13.68 2.02 6.22
C SER A 12 12.65 0.89 6.39
N PHE A 13 12.03 0.44 5.30
CA PHE A 13 11.05 -0.66 5.30
C PHE A 13 11.70 -2.04 5.19
N ALA A 14 13.00 -2.12 4.87
CA ALA A 14 13.71 -3.40 4.80
C ALA A 14 13.62 -4.22 6.09
N LYS A 15 13.48 -3.55 7.24
CA LYS A 15 13.31 -4.19 8.56
C LYS A 15 11.95 -4.87 8.76
N PHE A 16 10.98 -4.59 7.91
CA PHE A 16 9.63 -5.16 7.95
C PHE A 16 9.39 -6.16 6.82
N ILE A 17 10.42 -6.47 6.04
CA ILE A 17 10.31 -7.25 4.81
C ILE A 17 11.11 -8.53 4.99
N ASP A 18 10.40 -9.62 5.19
CA ASP A 18 10.99 -10.93 5.00
C ASP A 18 10.94 -11.28 3.50
N VAL A 19 12.09 -11.18 2.83
CA VAL A 19 12.24 -11.53 1.41
C VAL A 19 12.14 -13.04 1.15
N TYR A 20 12.15 -13.86 2.19
CA TYR A 20 11.86 -15.30 2.11
C TYR A 20 10.36 -15.59 2.15
N GLU A 21 9.55 -14.63 2.60
CA GLU A 21 8.10 -14.69 2.46
C GLU A 21 7.63 -14.25 1.06
N GLY A 22 6.47 -14.76 0.63
CA GLY A 22 5.88 -14.42 -0.65
C GLY A 22 5.46 -12.94 -0.73
N PRO A 23 5.33 -12.37 -1.94
CA PRO A 23 5.11 -10.93 -2.14
C PRO A 23 3.84 -10.38 -1.48
N TYR A 24 2.81 -11.21 -1.29
CA TYR A 24 1.58 -10.80 -0.59
C TYR A 24 1.81 -10.59 0.90
N SER A 25 2.61 -11.44 1.55
CA SER A 25 2.90 -11.32 2.99
C SER A 25 3.72 -10.06 3.26
N THR A 26 4.78 -9.87 2.46
CA THR A 26 5.63 -8.68 2.52
C THR A 26 4.84 -7.38 2.32
N LEU A 27 3.93 -7.35 1.34
CA LEU A 27 3.09 -6.19 1.10
C LEU A 27 2.04 -5.98 2.19
N GLY A 28 1.55 -7.08 2.79
CA GLY A 28 0.65 -7.05 3.93
C GLY A 28 1.28 -6.37 5.14
N ASP A 29 2.50 -6.77 5.51
CA ASP A 29 3.24 -6.15 6.61
C ASP A 29 3.52 -4.67 6.36
N PHE A 30 3.91 -4.32 5.13
CA PHE A 30 4.04 -2.94 4.70
C PHE A 30 2.74 -2.15 4.88
N ALA A 31 1.61 -2.72 4.47
CA ALA A 31 0.30 -2.07 4.54
C ALA A 31 -0.17 -1.89 5.98
N ILE A 32 0.07 -2.87 6.85
CA ILE A 32 -0.21 -2.79 8.29
C ILE A 32 0.62 -1.66 8.91
N HIS A 33 1.92 -1.61 8.61
CA HIS A 33 2.79 -0.55 9.11
C HIS A 33 2.33 0.85 8.67
N LEU A 34 1.96 1.00 7.39
CA LEU A 34 1.44 2.25 6.85
C LEU A 34 0.10 2.64 7.51
N ARG A 35 -0.86 1.72 7.61
CA ARG A 35 -2.17 1.93 8.24
C ARG A 35 -2.01 2.39 9.68
N ASP A 36 -1.22 1.65 10.46
CA ASP A 36 -1.03 1.92 11.88
C ASP A 36 -0.27 3.23 12.08
N GLY A 37 0.74 3.47 11.23
CA GLY A 37 1.52 4.70 11.23
C GLY A 37 0.69 5.95 10.95
N ILE A 38 -0.24 5.88 9.98
CA ILE A 38 -1.20 6.95 9.69
C ILE A 38 -2.19 7.11 10.85
N THR A 39 -2.77 5.99 11.32
CA THR A 39 -3.83 6.01 12.33
C THR A 39 -3.35 6.60 13.66
N ASN A 40 -2.12 6.24 14.04
CA ASN A 40 -1.46 6.64 15.28
C ASN A 40 -0.58 7.89 15.13
N ALA A 41 -0.50 8.48 13.92
CA ALA A 41 0.33 9.64 13.60
C ALA A 41 1.82 9.47 14.00
N THR A 42 2.38 8.28 13.74
CA THR A 42 3.79 7.96 14.03
C THR A 42 4.70 8.01 12.82
N LEU A 43 4.13 8.01 11.60
CA LEU A 43 4.91 8.20 10.36
C LEU A 43 5.03 9.68 10.03
N GLN A 44 6.18 10.06 9.50
CA GLN A 44 6.42 11.41 8.99
C GLN A 44 5.77 11.60 7.61
N ALA A 45 5.55 12.86 7.23
CA ALA A 45 4.87 13.18 5.98
C ALA A 45 5.63 12.70 4.73
N ASP A 46 6.96 12.76 4.76
CA ASP A 46 7.82 12.24 3.71
C ASP A 46 7.68 10.72 3.56
N GLU A 47 7.66 9.97 4.67
CA GLU A 47 7.45 8.51 4.67
C GLU A 47 6.07 8.14 4.09
N ILE A 48 5.05 8.95 4.36
CA ILE A 48 3.70 8.77 3.82
C ILE A 48 3.67 9.05 2.31
N ASP A 49 4.24 10.18 1.88
CA ASP A 49 4.32 10.57 0.47
C ASP A 49 5.05 9.51 -0.36
N ASP A 50 6.13 9.00 0.20
CA ASP A 50 6.96 7.92 -0.33
C ASP A 50 6.16 6.63 -0.50
N ALA A 51 5.49 6.18 0.56
CA ALA A 51 4.63 5.01 0.53
C ALA A 51 3.54 5.12 -0.56
N PHE A 52 2.85 6.25 -0.66
CA PHE A 52 1.83 6.44 -1.69
C PHE A 52 2.42 6.62 -3.09
N GLY A 53 3.63 7.16 -3.22
CA GLY A 53 4.39 7.19 -4.47
C GLY A 53 4.61 5.78 -5.03
N PHE A 54 4.97 4.84 -4.16
CA PHE A 54 5.10 3.43 -4.52
C PHE A 54 3.80 2.78 -4.97
N LEU A 55 2.72 2.95 -4.19
CA LEU A 55 1.41 2.36 -4.51
C LEU A 55 0.86 2.89 -5.83
N ASN A 56 1.07 4.18 -6.10
CA ASN A 56 0.74 4.78 -7.39
C ASN A 56 1.56 4.18 -8.54
N ALA A 57 2.84 3.84 -8.31
CA ALA A 57 3.66 3.16 -9.30
C ALA A 57 3.20 1.71 -9.56
N MET A 58 2.82 0.96 -8.52
CA MET A 58 2.18 -0.36 -8.67
C MET A 58 0.90 -0.24 -9.50
N GLY A 59 0.05 0.75 -9.19
CA GLY A 59 -1.18 1.01 -9.92
C GLY A 59 -0.96 1.32 -11.40
N LYS A 60 0.18 1.87 -11.81
CA LYS A 60 0.50 2.12 -13.23
C LYS A 60 0.92 0.87 -13.99
N SER A 61 1.25 -0.22 -13.30
CA SER A 61 1.68 -1.46 -13.95
C SER A 61 0.56 -2.06 -14.82
N ASN A 62 0.89 -2.62 -15.97
CA ASN A 62 -0.05 -3.42 -16.77
C ASN A 62 0.02 -4.92 -16.43
N ASN A 63 0.86 -5.31 -15.47
CA ASN A 63 0.95 -6.69 -15.01
C ASN A 63 -0.21 -7.00 -14.04
N PRO A 64 -1.12 -7.93 -14.37
CA PRO A 64 -2.25 -8.28 -13.50
C PRO A 64 -1.83 -8.77 -12.11
N GLU A 65 -0.71 -9.47 -12.01
CA GLU A 65 -0.20 -9.96 -10.72
C GLU A 65 0.22 -8.80 -9.81
N ILE A 66 0.83 -7.75 -10.36
CA ILE A 66 1.19 -6.55 -9.59
C ILE A 66 -0.08 -5.81 -9.13
N GLN A 67 -1.13 -5.81 -9.94
CA GLN A 67 -2.42 -5.22 -9.56
C GLN A 67 -3.10 -6.02 -8.45
N ASN A 68 -3.07 -7.36 -8.52
CA ASN A 68 -3.60 -8.22 -7.46
C ASN A 68 -2.82 -8.04 -6.16
N GLN A 69 -1.50 -7.97 -6.24
CA GLN A 69 -0.62 -7.68 -5.10
C GLN A 69 -0.92 -6.31 -4.47
N LEU A 70 -1.17 -5.28 -5.28
CA LEU A 70 -1.61 -3.98 -4.77
C LEU A 70 -2.95 -4.10 -4.05
N VAL A 71 -3.94 -4.75 -4.65
CA VAL A 71 -5.29 -4.84 -4.08
C VAL A 71 -5.31 -5.67 -2.79
N VAL A 72 -4.94 -6.94 -2.88
CA VAL A 72 -5.06 -7.92 -1.78
C VAL A 72 -3.97 -7.71 -0.74
N GLY A 73 -2.75 -7.40 -1.20
CA GLY A 73 -1.62 -7.20 -0.31
C GLY A 73 -1.61 -5.85 0.39
N VAL A 74 -2.33 -4.83 -0.11
CA VAL A 74 -2.25 -3.48 0.45
C VAL A 74 -3.60 -2.80 0.62
N LEU A 75 -4.35 -2.63 -0.46
CA LEU A 75 -5.54 -1.75 -0.45
C LEU A 75 -6.65 -2.25 0.47
N GLU A 76 -6.81 -3.57 0.60
CA GLU A 76 -7.75 -4.18 1.56
C GLU A 76 -7.40 -3.85 3.01
N ILE A 77 -6.11 -3.81 3.35
CA ILE A 77 -5.65 -3.47 4.70
C ILE A 77 -5.80 -1.96 4.96
N LEU A 78 -5.49 -1.12 3.96
CA LEU A 78 -5.66 0.33 4.09
C LEU A 78 -7.14 0.76 4.17
N ALA A 79 -8.07 -0.11 3.79
CA ALA A 79 -9.51 0.11 3.88
C ALA A 79 -10.09 -0.13 5.29
N ASP A 80 -9.27 -0.46 6.28
CA ASP A 80 -9.72 -0.91 7.61
C ASP A 80 -10.16 0.22 8.56
N THR A 81 -9.58 1.42 8.48
CA THR A 81 -9.91 2.54 9.41
C THR A 81 -10.25 3.82 8.68
N ASP A 82 -11.18 4.64 9.22
CA ASP A 82 -11.59 5.91 8.60
C ASP A 82 -10.41 6.85 8.30
N LYS A 83 -9.42 6.91 9.22
CA LYS A 83 -8.21 7.71 9.03
C LYS A 83 -7.37 7.19 7.86
N SER A 84 -7.14 5.88 7.81
CA SER A 84 -6.40 5.25 6.71
C SER A 84 -7.14 5.42 5.39
N ILE A 85 -8.46 5.26 5.37
CA ILE A 85 -9.31 5.45 4.20
C ILE A 85 -9.20 6.89 3.66
N SER A 86 -9.32 7.88 4.54
CA SER A 86 -9.23 9.29 4.18
C SER A 86 -7.86 9.64 3.60
N MET A 87 -6.79 9.19 4.26
CA MET A 87 -5.42 9.43 3.80
C MET A 87 -5.14 8.74 2.46
N THR A 88 -5.59 7.49 2.31
CA THR A 88 -5.42 6.70 1.09
C THR A 88 -6.17 7.31 -0.09
N ASN A 89 -7.42 7.77 0.11
CA ASN A 89 -8.18 8.48 -0.91
C ASN A 89 -7.53 9.80 -1.34
N SER A 90 -6.83 10.48 -0.43
CA SER A 90 -6.21 11.78 -0.70
C SER A 90 -4.89 11.66 -1.48
N ASN A 91 -4.18 10.54 -1.31
CA ASN A 91 -2.81 10.37 -1.85
C ASN A 91 -2.71 9.42 -3.04
N LEU A 92 -3.65 8.47 -3.18
CA LEU A 92 -3.71 7.64 -4.38
C LEU A 92 -4.21 8.43 -5.59
N LYS A 93 -3.72 8.03 -6.76
CA LYS A 93 -4.02 8.65 -8.05
C LYS A 93 -4.38 7.59 -9.08
N ASP A 94 -5.04 8.02 -10.14
CA ASP A 94 -5.31 7.23 -11.35
C ASP A 94 -5.87 5.83 -11.04
N ARG A 95 -5.23 4.78 -11.59
CA ARG A 95 -5.66 3.38 -11.44
C ARG A 95 -5.59 2.88 -10.00
N ALA A 96 -4.60 3.32 -9.22
CA ALA A 96 -4.49 2.91 -7.81
C ALA A 96 -5.69 3.42 -7.00
N LEU A 97 -6.07 4.68 -7.21
CA LEU A 97 -7.27 5.26 -6.58
C LEU A 97 -8.56 4.55 -7.02
N ALA A 98 -8.67 4.24 -8.32
CA ALA A 98 -9.84 3.52 -8.85
C ALA A 98 -9.97 2.12 -8.21
N LEU A 99 -8.85 1.41 -8.06
CA LEU A 99 -8.82 0.10 -7.38
C LEU A 99 -9.21 0.24 -5.91
N PHE A 100 -8.68 1.24 -5.20
CA PHE A 100 -9.01 1.45 -3.80
C PHE A 100 -10.50 1.71 -3.57
N ARG A 101 -11.10 2.59 -4.41
CA ARG A 101 -12.54 2.85 -4.35
C ARG A 101 -13.38 1.61 -4.64
N ARG A 102 -12.91 0.75 -5.56
CA ARG A 102 -13.55 -0.53 -5.82
C ARG A 102 -13.46 -1.46 -4.61
N THR A 103 -12.32 -1.53 -3.95
CA THR A 103 -12.15 -2.28 -2.69
C THR A 103 -13.17 -1.81 -1.64
N LEU A 104 -13.29 -0.50 -1.41
CA LEU A 104 -14.28 0.05 -0.46
C LEU A 104 -15.73 -0.33 -0.80
N SER A 105 -16.10 -0.29 -2.09
CA SER A 105 -17.44 -0.68 -2.51
C SER A 105 -17.73 -2.17 -2.33
N GLY A 106 -16.71 -3.03 -2.44
CA GLY A 106 -16.86 -4.47 -2.25
C GLY A 106 -17.07 -4.90 -0.79
N TRP A 107 -16.84 -3.99 0.16
CA TRP A 107 -17.06 -4.21 1.61
C TRP A 107 -18.40 -3.64 2.09
N SER A 108 -19.14 -2.98 1.20
CA SER A 108 -20.42 -2.33 1.53
C SER A 108 -21.64 -3.23 1.29
N ASP A 109 -21.44 -4.54 1.11
CA ASP A 109 -22.50 -5.57 0.99
C ASP A 109 -22.59 -6.44 2.25
#